data_AF-A0A2H0Y2P4-F1
#
_entry.id   AF-A0A2H0Y2P4-F1
#
_cell.length_a   1.000
_cell.length_b   1.000
_cell.length_c   1.000
_cell.angle_alpha   90.00
_cell.angle_beta   90.00
_cell.angle_gamma   90.00
#
_symmetry.space_group_name_H-M   'P 1'
#
loop_
_entity.id
_entity.type
_entity.pdbx_description
1 polymer ?
#
loop_
_entity_poly.entity_id
_entity_poly.type
_entity_poly.pdbx_seq_one_letter_code
_entity_poly.pdbx_strand_id
1 'polypeptide(L)'
;HAVGIDISAFNALISNVKIGKYDLFALQEEITKITRSLRAFHSKKNILKFDIKLTETLSSFDNEFFPSPEYKQKVRQNKIDEKSYGQKKSDEFLKIYWKLIQKYDISLRQSSESNFLDKWYLKPIRDEIDFVFTQIKSIQNIDIKKAISIIFSRTIRSCRATTHADLATLIEPMTTTYYCAKHGKICKPLFSILNWWERYSKDTIVRLSTFNKLRTETFQHCLVGDSRVIDIVGKLESKCPDLASLVQNKKIDGIFSSPPYVGLINYHEQHAYAYDLFGFERNDESEIGPLYKGNGREARESYVQGISDALINCKRYLRPDYNVFLVANDKHGLYPIIAEKAGMKIVNRYRRPVLNRSEKDKGAYSEIIFHIKDSE
;
A
#
# COMPACT_ATOMS: atom_id res chain seq x y z
N HIS A 1 -16.26 -18.25 -9.10
CA HIS A 1 -15.91 -17.11 -9.98
C HIS A 1 -16.01 -15.82 -9.17
N ALA A 2 -15.28 -14.76 -9.55
CA ALA A 2 -15.36 -13.48 -8.82
C ALA A 2 -15.11 -12.28 -9.74
N VAL A 3 -15.88 -11.22 -9.56
CA VAL A 3 -15.62 -9.92 -10.20
C VAL A 3 -15.36 -8.90 -9.10
N GLY A 4 -14.22 -8.23 -9.16
CA GLY A 4 -13.91 -7.08 -8.32
C GLY A 4 -14.10 -5.78 -9.09
N ILE A 5 -14.43 -4.71 -8.39
CA ILE A 5 -14.46 -3.34 -8.93
C ILE A 5 -13.67 -2.48 -7.97
N ASP A 6 -12.71 -1.72 -8.48
CA ASP A 6 -11.94 -0.76 -7.70
C ASP A 6 -11.77 0.53 -8.49
N ILE A 7 -11.91 1.68 -7.84
CA ILE A 7 -11.68 2.97 -8.48
C ILE A 7 -10.19 3.20 -8.75
N SER A 8 -9.32 2.55 -7.95
CA SER A 8 -7.88 2.64 -8.07
C SER A 8 -7.33 1.64 -9.10
N ALA A 9 -6.72 2.16 -10.16
CA ALA A 9 -6.00 1.36 -11.14
C ALA A 9 -4.89 0.51 -10.51
N PHE A 10 -4.21 1.06 -9.50
CA PHE A 10 -3.14 0.35 -8.81
C PHE A 10 -3.67 -0.79 -7.94
N ASN A 11 -4.78 -0.60 -7.22
CA ASN A 11 -5.39 -1.68 -6.44
C ASN A 11 -5.93 -2.80 -7.33
N ALA A 12 -6.58 -2.45 -8.45
CA ALA A 12 -7.01 -3.44 -9.42
C ALA A 12 -5.82 -4.22 -10.00
N LEU A 13 -4.71 -3.55 -10.31
CA LEU A 13 -3.48 -4.21 -10.74
C LEU A 13 -2.96 -5.19 -9.67
N ILE A 14 -2.90 -4.79 -8.40
CA ILE A 14 -2.50 -5.66 -7.29
C ILE A 14 -3.42 -6.90 -7.23
N SER A 15 -4.73 -6.70 -7.27
CA SER A 15 -5.73 -7.77 -7.20
C SER A 15 -5.56 -8.75 -8.36
N ASN A 16 -5.45 -8.23 -9.59
CA ASN A 16 -5.23 -9.03 -10.79
C ASN A 16 -3.89 -9.77 -10.76
N VAL A 17 -2.84 -9.17 -10.19
CA VAL A 17 -1.54 -9.84 -10.06
C VAL A 17 -1.59 -10.98 -9.05
N LYS A 18 -2.30 -10.81 -7.92
CA LYS A 18 -2.44 -11.88 -6.92
C LYS A 18 -3.14 -13.12 -7.47
N ILE A 19 -4.12 -12.92 -8.34
CA ILE A 19 -4.91 -14.00 -8.93
C ILE A 19 -4.36 -14.48 -10.28
N GLY A 20 -3.34 -13.83 -10.85
CA GLY A 20 -2.74 -14.22 -12.12
C GLY A 20 -1.99 -15.55 -12.07
N LYS A 21 -1.92 -16.25 -13.21
CA LYS A 21 -1.07 -17.44 -13.39
C LYS A 21 0.21 -17.02 -14.07
N TYR A 22 1.35 -17.49 -13.57
CA TYR A 22 2.66 -17.06 -14.02
C TYR A 22 3.56 -18.25 -14.30
N ASP A 23 4.38 -18.11 -15.33
CA ASP A 23 5.62 -18.88 -15.43
C ASP A 23 6.59 -18.36 -14.37
N LEU A 24 6.74 -19.12 -13.29
CA LEU A 24 7.59 -18.74 -12.16
C LEU A 24 9.08 -18.79 -12.51
N PHE A 25 9.47 -19.61 -13.49
CA PHE A 25 10.85 -19.69 -13.94
C PHE A 25 11.21 -18.41 -14.71
N ALA A 26 10.41 -18.06 -15.72
CA ALA A 26 10.62 -16.82 -16.49
C ALA A 26 10.53 -15.56 -15.59
N LEU A 27 9.63 -15.55 -14.61
CA LEU A 27 9.55 -14.47 -13.62
C LEU A 27 10.84 -14.36 -12.78
N GLN A 28 11.36 -15.49 -12.30
CA GLN A 28 12.61 -15.54 -11.55
C GLN A 28 13.81 -15.10 -12.40
N GLU A 29 13.85 -15.45 -13.69
CA GLU A 29 14.91 -15.04 -14.61
C GLU A 29 14.94 -13.51 -14.78
N GLU A 30 13.80 -12.87 -15.06
CA GLU A 30 13.72 -11.41 -15.20
C GLU A 30 14.09 -10.70 -13.89
N ILE A 31 13.61 -11.19 -12.75
CA ILE A 31 14.01 -10.68 -11.42
C ILE A 31 15.52 -10.78 -11.24
N THR A 32 16.11 -11.93 -11.57
CA THR A 32 17.55 -12.18 -11.40
C THR A 32 18.37 -11.26 -12.30
N LYS A 33 17.94 -11.07 -13.56
CA LYS A 33 18.56 -10.14 -14.51
C LYS A 33 18.56 -8.72 -13.97
N ILE A 34 17.40 -8.20 -13.56
CA ILE A 34 17.29 -6.86 -12.96
C ILE A 34 18.16 -6.75 -11.70
N THR A 35 18.18 -7.78 -10.85
CA THR A 35 18.98 -7.79 -9.62
C THR A 35 20.47 -7.70 -9.91
N ARG A 36 20.98 -8.45 -10.89
CA ARG A 36 22.39 -8.37 -11.32
C ARG A 36 22.73 -6.97 -11.85
N SER A 37 21.87 -6.42 -12.71
CA SER A 37 22.00 -5.07 -13.24
C SER A 37 22.01 -4.00 -12.13
N LEU A 38 21.12 -4.12 -11.14
CA LEU A 38 21.04 -3.20 -10.00
C LEU A 38 22.29 -3.28 -9.11
N ARG A 39 22.79 -4.49 -8.82
CA ARG A 39 24.05 -4.66 -8.07
C ARG A 39 25.23 -4.02 -8.79
N ALA A 40 25.32 -4.20 -10.10
CA ALA A 40 26.34 -3.56 -10.92
C ALA A 40 26.21 -2.03 -10.91
N PHE A 41 24.99 -1.50 -11.04
CA PHE A 41 24.72 -0.06 -10.95
C PHE A 41 25.12 0.53 -9.59
N HIS A 42 24.75 -0.15 -8.50
CA HIS A 42 25.06 0.26 -7.12
C HIS A 42 26.57 0.25 -6.84
N SER A 43 27.31 -0.75 -7.35
CA SER A 43 28.76 -0.91 -7.13
C SER A 43 29.62 0.22 -7.73
N LYS A 44 29.10 0.94 -8.73
CA LYS A 44 29.84 1.99 -9.46
C LYS A 44 29.83 3.34 -8.74
N LYS A 45 29.10 3.49 -7.64
CA LYS A 45 28.90 4.76 -6.94
C LYS A 45 29.60 4.78 -5.58
N ASN A 46 30.07 5.95 -5.17
CA ASN A 46 30.62 6.20 -3.82
C ASN A 46 29.59 5.92 -2.72
N ILE A 47 28.30 5.83 -3.07
CA ILE A 47 27.20 5.58 -2.14
C ILE A 47 27.36 4.28 -1.34
N LEU A 48 27.89 3.21 -1.95
CA LEU A 48 28.08 1.94 -1.24
C LEU A 48 29.11 2.10 -0.12
N LYS A 49 30.25 2.74 -0.41
CA LYS A 49 31.31 3.00 0.58
C LYS A 49 30.80 3.92 1.69
N PHE A 50 30.04 4.96 1.33
CA PHE A 50 29.37 5.83 2.27
C PHE A 50 28.41 5.07 3.18
N ASP A 51 27.52 4.26 2.61
CA ASP A 51 26.46 3.58 3.35
C ASP A 51 27.01 2.53 4.32
N ILE A 52 28.04 1.78 3.90
CA ILE A 52 28.80 0.89 4.79
C ILE A 52 29.39 1.69 5.94
N LYS A 53 30.12 2.77 5.66
CA LYS A 53 30.79 3.54 6.70
C LYS A 53 29.80 4.21 7.67
N LEU A 54 28.69 4.74 7.15
CA LEU A 54 27.61 5.32 7.95
C LEU A 54 26.99 4.26 8.86
N THR A 55 26.76 3.05 8.35
CA THR A 55 26.17 1.95 9.14
C THR A 55 27.10 1.50 10.26
N GLU A 56 28.40 1.31 9.99
CA GLU A 56 29.39 0.97 11.00
C GLU A 56 29.48 2.03 12.09
N THR A 57 29.55 3.30 11.68
CA THR A 57 29.67 4.44 12.59
C THR A 57 28.41 4.59 13.45
N LEU A 58 27.23 4.45 12.84
CA LEU A 58 25.95 4.48 13.54
C LEU A 58 25.82 3.31 14.51
N SER A 59 26.23 2.10 14.12
CA SER A 59 26.18 0.93 15.00
C SER A 59 27.07 1.09 16.22
N SER A 60 28.29 1.64 16.04
CA SER A 60 29.18 1.93 17.17
C SER A 60 28.56 2.95 18.12
N PHE A 61 28.00 4.03 17.57
CA PHE A 61 27.34 5.08 18.36
C PHE A 61 26.09 4.55 19.10
N ASP A 62 25.27 3.76 18.42
CA ASP A 62 24.07 3.13 19.00
C ASP A 62 24.45 2.17 20.14
N ASN A 63 25.51 1.38 19.99
CA ASN A 63 25.94 0.45 21.04
C ASN A 63 26.44 1.17 22.29
N GLU A 64 27.06 2.35 22.13
CA GLU A 64 27.56 3.17 23.23
C GLU A 64 26.42 3.91 23.96
N PHE A 65 25.53 4.58 23.21
CA PHE A 65 24.55 5.49 23.79
C PHE A 65 23.13 4.91 23.93
N PHE A 66 22.83 3.84 23.20
CA PHE A 66 21.53 3.17 23.20
C PHE A 66 21.64 1.64 23.40
N PRO A 67 22.44 1.15 24.37
CA PRO A 67 22.62 -0.28 24.57
C PRO A 67 21.28 -0.98 24.86
N SER A 68 20.99 -2.05 24.13
CA SER A 68 19.78 -2.85 24.35
C SER A 68 20.11 -4.10 25.17
N PRO A 69 19.33 -4.43 26.23
CA PRO A 69 18.06 -3.82 26.64
C PRO A 69 18.18 -2.64 27.63
N GLU A 70 19.38 -2.34 28.14
CA GLU A 70 19.61 -1.44 29.28
C GLU A 70 19.00 -0.04 29.10
N TYR A 71 19.23 0.60 27.96
CA TYR A 71 18.66 1.92 27.64
C TYR A 71 17.13 1.92 27.75
N LYS A 72 16.48 0.90 27.15
CA LYS A 72 15.01 0.77 27.17
C LYS A 72 14.48 0.54 28.58
N GLN A 73 15.23 -0.16 29.43
CA GLN A 73 14.86 -0.35 30.83
C GLN A 73 14.98 0.96 31.61
N LYS A 74 16.06 1.73 31.41
CA LYS A 74 16.26 3.04 32.04
C LYS A 74 15.17 4.05 31.66
N VAL A 75 14.75 4.08 30.39
CA VAL A 75 13.62 4.89 29.92
C VAL A 75 12.33 4.49 30.64
N ARG A 76 12.00 3.18 30.72
CA ARG A 76 10.80 2.69 31.42
C ARG A 76 10.79 3.01 32.91
N GLN A 77 11.97 3.10 33.53
CA GLN A 77 12.13 3.46 34.93
C GLN A 77 12.19 4.98 35.16
N ASN A 78 11.95 5.80 34.12
CA ASN A 78 12.07 7.26 34.14
C ASN A 78 13.45 7.76 34.61
N LYS A 79 14.50 6.94 34.48
CA LYS A 79 15.90 7.32 34.77
C LYS A 79 16.53 8.12 33.65
N ILE A 80 15.97 8.01 32.44
CA ILE A 80 16.34 8.79 31.27
C ILE A 80 15.05 9.36 30.70
N ASP A 81 15.00 10.67 30.50
CA ASP A 81 13.96 11.28 29.67
C ASP A 81 14.26 10.97 28.20
N GLU A 82 13.45 10.08 27.61
CA GLU A 82 13.66 9.56 26.25
C GLU A 82 13.76 10.66 25.22
N LYS A 83 12.89 11.68 25.34
CA LYS A 83 12.77 12.75 24.35
C LYS A 83 14.01 13.63 24.33
N SER A 84 14.42 14.18 25.48
CA SER A 84 15.60 15.05 25.55
C SER A 84 16.89 14.28 25.28
N TYR A 85 17.03 13.07 25.82
CA TYR A 85 18.22 12.25 25.59
C TYR A 85 18.35 11.82 24.13
N GLY A 86 17.27 11.34 23.54
CA GLY A 86 17.21 10.93 22.13
C GLY A 86 17.53 12.10 21.20
N GLN A 87 16.95 13.28 21.44
CA GLN A 87 17.22 14.49 20.66
C GLN A 87 18.69 14.90 20.75
N LYS A 88 19.24 15.01 21.97
CA LYS A 88 20.64 15.40 22.20
C LYS A 88 21.60 14.48 21.45
N LYS A 89 21.39 13.16 21.55
CA LYS A 89 22.24 12.17 20.88
C LYS A 89 22.05 12.15 19.36
N SER A 90 20.83 12.41 18.89
CA SER A 90 20.57 12.63 17.47
C SER A 90 21.36 13.82 16.92
N ASP A 91 21.39 14.95 17.65
CA ASP A 91 22.13 16.15 17.24
C ASP A 91 23.66 15.95 17.26
N GLU A 92 24.17 15.18 18.24
CA GLU A 92 25.58 14.77 18.29
C GLU A 92 25.95 13.92 17.06
N PHE A 93 25.14 12.91 16.73
CA PHE A 93 25.39 12.05 15.58
C PHE A 93 25.19 12.78 14.24
N LEU A 94 24.28 13.76 14.18
CA LEU A 94 24.02 14.54 12.98
C LEU A 94 25.28 15.28 12.48
N LYS A 95 26.15 15.71 13.40
CA LYS A 95 27.46 16.30 13.05
C LYS A 95 28.37 15.29 12.35
N ILE A 96 28.36 14.04 12.79
CA ILE A 96 29.12 12.94 12.18
C ILE A 96 28.53 12.62 10.80
N TYR A 97 27.20 12.56 10.70
CA TYR A 97 26.49 12.34 9.45
C TYR A 97 26.89 13.37 8.38
N TRP A 98 26.86 14.66 8.69
CA TRP A 98 27.23 15.70 7.72
C TRP A 98 28.70 15.64 7.29
N LYS A 99 29.62 15.31 8.20
CA LYS A 99 31.03 15.06 7.85
C LYS A 99 31.17 13.90 6.85
N LEU A 100 30.39 12.83 7.02
CA LEU A 100 30.39 11.71 6.09
C LEU A 100 29.78 12.11 4.74
N ILE A 101 28.66 12.85 4.73
CA ILE A 101 28.04 13.35 3.50
C ILE A 101 29.04 14.18 2.69
N GLN A 102 29.74 15.10 3.33
CA GLN A 102 30.76 15.93 2.68
C GLN A 102 31.96 15.10 2.20
N LYS A 103 32.46 14.17 3.03
CA LYS A 103 33.63 13.33 2.70
C LYS A 103 33.39 12.47 1.45
N TYR A 104 32.19 11.95 1.27
CA TYR A 104 31.85 11.05 0.17
C TYR A 104 31.11 11.75 -0.98
N ASP A 105 30.92 13.07 -0.88
CA ASP A 105 30.22 13.92 -1.87
C ASP A 105 28.83 13.37 -2.24
N ILE A 106 28.01 13.12 -1.21
CA ILE A 106 26.67 12.54 -1.39
C ILE A 106 25.63 13.64 -1.57
N SER A 107 25.06 13.72 -2.77
CA SER A 107 23.87 14.54 -3.00
C SER A 107 22.61 13.85 -2.45
N LEU A 108 21.90 14.52 -1.55
CA LEU A 108 20.71 13.97 -0.87
C LEU A 108 19.39 14.28 -1.57
N ARG A 109 19.26 15.49 -2.15
CA ARG A 109 18.01 15.96 -2.77
C ARG A 109 18.14 16.07 -4.28
N GLN A 110 17.00 16.01 -4.95
CA GLN A 110 16.89 16.30 -6.37
C GLN A 110 16.91 17.81 -6.61
N SER A 111 17.07 18.22 -7.87
CA SER A 111 16.96 19.64 -8.26
C SER A 111 15.52 20.16 -8.27
N SER A 112 14.54 19.27 -8.36
CA SER A 112 13.10 19.56 -8.32
C SER A 112 12.43 18.82 -7.16
N GLU A 113 11.33 19.38 -6.66
CA GLU A 113 10.39 18.72 -5.73
C GLU A 113 8.98 18.68 -6.35
N SER A 114 8.91 18.47 -7.67
CA SER A 114 7.71 18.72 -8.48
C SER A 114 6.62 17.65 -8.34
N ASN A 115 6.99 16.44 -7.95
CA ASN A 115 6.11 15.27 -7.88
C ASN A 115 6.40 14.44 -6.61
N PHE A 116 5.66 13.35 -6.42
CA PHE A 116 5.78 12.53 -5.23
C PHE A 116 7.17 11.90 -5.13
N LEU A 117 7.69 11.35 -6.23
CA LEU A 117 8.98 10.68 -6.26
C LEU A 117 10.14 11.65 -5.99
N ASP A 118 10.04 12.89 -6.49
CA ASP A 118 11.01 13.97 -6.27
C ASP A 118 11.03 14.45 -4.80
N LYS A 119 9.90 14.35 -4.10
CA LYS A 119 9.78 14.81 -2.71
C LYS A 119 10.17 13.75 -1.70
N TRP A 120 9.78 12.50 -1.94
CA TRP A 120 9.79 11.45 -0.92
C TRP A 120 10.97 10.49 -1.00
N TYR A 121 11.95 10.71 -1.87
CA TYR A 121 13.11 9.83 -2.01
C TYR A 121 14.41 10.62 -2.02
N LEU A 122 15.43 10.04 -1.38
CA LEU A 122 16.79 10.56 -1.52
C LEU A 122 17.29 10.34 -2.95
N LYS A 123 18.14 11.24 -3.43
CA LYS A 123 18.65 11.18 -4.81
C LYS A 123 19.28 9.82 -5.17
N PRO A 124 20.10 9.17 -4.33
CA PRO A 124 20.65 7.85 -4.65
C PRO A 124 19.57 6.79 -4.85
N ILE A 125 18.49 6.84 -4.06
CA ILE A 125 17.33 5.98 -4.21
C ILE A 125 16.59 6.31 -5.50
N ARG A 126 16.33 7.59 -5.79
CA ARG A 126 15.67 8.03 -7.03
C ARG A 126 16.41 7.53 -8.28
N ASP A 127 17.74 7.65 -8.29
CA ASP A 127 18.56 7.15 -9.39
C ASP A 127 18.41 5.63 -9.58
N GLU A 128 18.34 4.84 -8.49
CA GLU A 128 18.10 3.39 -8.58
C GLU A 128 16.67 3.06 -9.04
N ILE A 129 15.68 3.84 -8.60
CA ILE A 129 14.29 3.71 -9.05
C ILE A 129 14.21 3.90 -10.56
N ASP A 130 14.80 4.97 -11.10
CA ASP A 130 14.74 5.26 -12.53
C ASP A 130 15.47 4.20 -13.35
N PHE A 131 16.60 3.72 -12.84
CA PHE A 131 17.36 2.62 -13.44
C PHE A 131 16.52 1.34 -13.53
N VAL A 132 15.96 0.87 -12.40
CA VAL A 132 15.15 -0.35 -12.36
C VAL A 132 13.88 -0.19 -13.19
N PHE A 133 13.22 0.97 -13.14
CA PHE A 133 12.03 1.22 -13.93
C PHE A 133 12.28 1.10 -15.44
N THR A 134 13.44 1.57 -15.91
CA THR A 134 13.89 1.40 -17.30
C THR A 134 14.05 -0.08 -17.66
N GLN A 135 14.62 -0.90 -16.76
CA GLN A 135 14.72 -2.34 -16.98
C GLN A 135 13.33 -2.99 -17.06
N ILE A 136 12.39 -2.63 -16.18
CA ILE A 136 11.02 -3.18 -16.16
C ILE A 136 10.28 -2.86 -17.46
N LYS A 137 10.44 -1.64 -18.00
CA LYS A 137 9.83 -1.25 -19.28
C LYS A 137 10.24 -2.18 -20.42
N SER A 138 11.48 -2.69 -20.41
CA SER A 138 12.04 -3.57 -21.45
C SER A 138 11.52 -5.02 -21.44
N ILE A 139 10.83 -5.45 -20.37
CA ILE A 139 10.27 -6.81 -20.28
C ILE A 139 9.22 -7.00 -21.38
N GLN A 140 9.28 -8.11 -22.11
CA GLN A 140 8.32 -8.36 -23.21
C GLN A 140 7.03 -9.00 -22.70
N ASN A 141 7.13 -10.00 -21.83
CA ASN A 141 5.95 -10.65 -21.26
C ASN A 141 5.19 -9.69 -20.34
N ILE A 142 3.97 -9.34 -20.74
CA ILE A 142 3.16 -8.33 -20.05
C ILE A 142 2.74 -8.74 -18.64
N ASP A 143 2.50 -10.04 -18.40
CA ASP A 143 2.07 -10.53 -17.10
C ASP A 143 3.24 -10.57 -16.12
N ILE A 144 4.42 -11.00 -16.58
CA ILE A 144 5.67 -10.90 -15.81
C ILE A 144 5.99 -9.43 -15.51
N LYS A 145 5.84 -8.53 -16.51
CA LYS A 145 6.03 -7.08 -16.31
C LYS A 145 5.11 -6.55 -15.21
N LYS A 146 3.82 -6.89 -15.25
CA LYS A 146 2.84 -6.48 -14.20
C LYS A 146 3.23 -7.02 -12.81
N ALA A 147 3.61 -8.29 -12.71
CA ALA A 147 4.03 -8.89 -11.45
C ALA A 147 5.28 -8.19 -10.88
N ILE A 148 6.26 -7.92 -11.73
CA ILE A 148 7.48 -7.20 -11.35
C ILE A 148 7.19 -5.74 -10.99
N SER A 149 6.27 -5.06 -11.67
CA SER A 149 5.82 -3.71 -11.29
C SER A 149 5.22 -3.69 -9.89
N ILE A 150 4.49 -4.73 -9.46
CA ILE A 150 3.99 -4.84 -8.08
C ILE A 150 5.12 -5.09 -7.07
N ILE A 151 6.11 -5.91 -7.40
CA ILE A 151 7.30 -6.08 -6.55
C ILE A 151 8.03 -4.75 -6.39
N PHE A 152 8.18 -4.02 -7.49
CA PHE A 152 8.87 -2.75 -7.54
C PHE A 152 8.13 -1.66 -6.76
N SER A 153 6.81 -1.57 -6.91
CA SER A 153 6.00 -0.61 -6.15
C SER A 153 6.09 -0.84 -4.64
N ARG A 154 6.03 -2.12 -4.20
CA ARG A 154 6.26 -2.50 -2.79
C ARG A 154 7.66 -2.10 -2.31
N THR A 155 8.67 -2.29 -3.17
CA THR A 155 10.06 -1.92 -2.91
C THR A 155 10.18 -0.43 -2.64
N ILE A 156 9.71 0.41 -3.55
CA ILE A 156 9.85 1.87 -3.41
C ILE A 156 9.02 2.40 -2.25
N ARG A 157 7.82 1.86 -1.99
CA ARG A 157 7.02 2.25 -0.82
C ARG A 157 7.81 2.13 0.49
N SER A 158 8.65 1.10 0.62
CA SER A 158 9.48 0.87 1.80
C SER A 158 10.77 1.68 1.82
N CYS A 159 11.13 2.32 0.70
CA CYS A 159 12.33 3.15 0.54
C CYS A 159 12.05 4.66 0.62
N ARG A 160 10.80 5.05 0.94
CA ARG A 160 10.44 6.46 1.17
C ARG A 160 11.27 7.06 2.31
N ALA A 161 11.73 8.28 2.12
CA ALA A 161 12.41 9.10 3.11
C ALA A 161 11.44 9.54 4.20
N THR A 162 11.12 8.66 5.15
CA THR A 162 10.21 8.94 6.26
C THR A 162 10.65 8.20 7.52
N THR A 163 10.11 8.60 8.68
CA THR A 163 10.44 7.93 9.93
C THR A 163 9.68 6.59 10.06
N HIS A 164 10.15 5.72 10.96
CA HIS A 164 9.43 4.48 11.27
C HIS A 164 8.05 4.71 11.90
N ALA A 165 7.82 5.90 12.48
CA ALA A 165 6.56 6.26 13.12
C ALA A 165 5.52 6.77 12.10
N ASP A 166 5.97 7.22 10.94
CA ASP A 166 5.16 7.97 9.96
C ASP A 166 4.99 7.19 8.65
N LEU A 167 5.30 5.89 8.65
CA LEU A 167 5.13 4.99 7.50
C LEU A 167 3.68 4.94 6.98
N ALA A 168 2.71 5.13 7.89
CA ALA A 168 1.28 5.12 7.60
C ALA A 168 0.75 6.51 7.18
N THR A 169 1.27 7.57 7.79
CA THR A 169 0.87 8.96 7.54
C THR A 169 2.12 9.78 7.32
N LEU A 170 2.43 10.06 6.05
CA LEU A 170 3.60 10.83 5.67
C LEU A 170 3.44 12.28 6.13
N ILE A 171 4.41 12.78 6.89
CA ILE A 171 4.41 14.17 7.42
C ILE A 171 5.41 15.01 6.61
N GLU A 172 6.71 14.73 6.79
CA GLU A 172 7.79 15.41 6.11
C GLU A 172 8.89 14.43 5.65
N PRO A 173 9.59 14.71 4.53
CA PRO A 173 10.70 13.89 4.09
C PRO A 173 11.86 13.90 5.08
N MET A 174 12.23 12.72 5.57
CA MET A 174 13.35 12.55 6.51
C MET A 174 14.64 12.26 5.74
N THR A 175 15.49 13.28 5.61
CA THR A 175 16.74 13.21 4.83
C THR A 175 18.01 13.03 5.67
N THR A 176 17.85 13.01 6.99
CA THR A 176 18.94 12.91 7.97
C THR A 176 18.68 11.80 8.98
N THR A 177 19.66 11.52 9.84
CA THR A 177 19.47 10.62 10.98
C THR A 177 18.52 11.20 12.01
N TYR A 178 17.76 10.33 12.67
CA TYR A 178 16.76 10.72 13.67
C TYR A 178 16.70 9.69 14.80
N TYR A 179 16.36 10.13 16.01
CA TYR A 179 16.03 9.22 17.09
C TYR A 179 14.70 8.50 16.82
N CYS A 180 14.69 7.17 16.95
CA CYS A 180 13.53 6.33 16.69
C CYS A 180 13.06 5.62 17.96
N ALA A 181 11.98 6.12 18.57
CA ALA A 181 11.38 5.51 19.77
C ALA A 181 11.01 4.03 19.59
N LYS A 182 10.52 3.65 18.39
CA LYS A 182 10.19 2.24 18.07
C LYS A 182 11.39 1.31 18.27
N HIS A 183 12.58 1.73 17.84
CA HIS A 183 13.80 0.93 17.97
C HIS A 183 14.59 1.27 19.24
N GLY A 184 14.33 2.44 19.84
CA GLY A 184 15.03 2.97 21.01
C GLY A 184 16.48 3.34 20.72
N LYS A 185 16.75 3.92 19.54
CA LYS A 185 18.11 4.25 19.04
C LYS A 185 18.06 5.20 17.84
N ILE A 186 19.22 5.65 17.34
CA ILE A 186 19.26 6.48 16.13
C ILE A 186 19.05 5.60 14.89
N CYS A 187 18.22 6.08 13.98
CA CYS A 187 17.99 5.47 12.68
C CYS A 187 18.49 6.41 11.58
N LYS A 188 18.80 5.83 10.42
CA LYS A 188 19.19 6.56 9.21
C LYS A 188 18.18 6.33 8.08
N PRO A 189 18.11 7.24 7.10
CA PRO A 189 17.45 6.98 5.83
C PRO A 189 18.08 5.81 5.07
N LEU A 190 17.38 5.35 4.04
CA LEU A 190 17.86 4.31 3.12
C LEU A 190 18.60 4.96 1.95
N PHE A 191 19.69 4.32 1.51
CA PHE A 191 20.51 4.78 0.39
C PHE A 191 20.58 3.78 -0.77
N SER A 192 19.96 2.61 -0.63
CA SER A 192 19.72 1.66 -1.73
C SER A 192 18.38 0.93 -1.56
N ILE A 193 17.72 0.62 -2.67
CA ILE A 193 16.50 -0.20 -2.75
C ILE A 193 16.81 -1.70 -2.79
N LEU A 194 18.07 -2.09 -3.04
CA LEU A 194 18.47 -3.46 -3.36
C LEU A 194 17.98 -4.49 -2.33
N ASN A 195 18.17 -4.21 -1.04
CA ASN A 195 17.75 -5.12 0.04
C ASN A 195 16.23 -5.36 0.05
N TRP A 196 15.44 -4.32 -0.19
CA TRP A 196 13.98 -4.43 -0.25
C TRP A 196 13.51 -5.11 -1.53
N TRP A 197 14.16 -4.79 -2.65
CA TRP A 197 13.93 -5.43 -3.94
C TRP A 197 14.11 -6.95 -3.85
N GLU A 198 15.24 -7.42 -3.32
CA GLU A 198 15.52 -8.85 -3.18
C GLU A 198 14.53 -9.54 -2.23
N ARG A 199 14.22 -8.90 -1.11
CA ARG A 199 13.26 -9.42 -0.12
C ARG A 199 11.87 -9.57 -0.72
N TYR A 200 11.34 -8.54 -1.37
CA TYR A 200 10.00 -8.57 -1.93
C TYR A 200 9.89 -9.42 -3.19
N SER A 201 10.98 -9.52 -3.97
CA SER A 201 11.09 -10.49 -5.06
C SER A 201 10.92 -11.92 -4.54
N LYS A 202 11.72 -12.31 -3.56
CA LYS A 202 11.66 -13.66 -2.96
C LYS A 202 10.29 -13.96 -2.32
N ASP A 203 9.78 -13.03 -1.52
CA ASP A 203 8.45 -13.16 -0.87
C ASP A 203 7.33 -13.34 -1.91
N THR A 204 7.38 -12.58 -3.01
CA THR A 204 6.34 -12.64 -4.04
C THR A 204 6.37 -13.97 -4.79
N ILE A 205 7.54 -14.48 -5.17
CA ILE A 205 7.66 -15.79 -5.83
C ILE A 205 7.11 -16.92 -4.95
N VAL A 206 7.47 -16.91 -3.66
CA VAL A 206 6.95 -17.90 -2.70
C VAL A 206 5.42 -17.81 -2.60
N ARG A 207 4.87 -16.60 -2.51
CA ARG A 207 3.40 -16.40 -2.43
C ARG A 207 2.69 -16.86 -3.69
N LEU A 208 3.22 -16.54 -4.88
CA LEU A 208 2.64 -16.96 -6.15
C LEU A 208 2.71 -18.49 -6.31
N SER A 209 3.84 -19.10 -5.93
CA SER A 209 3.98 -20.57 -5.91
C SER A 209 2.98 -21.24 -4.97
N THR A 210 2.84 -20.72 -3.75
CA THR A 210 1.87 -21.23 -2.77
C THR A 210 0.44 -21.08 -3.27
N PHE A 211 0.06 -19.91 -3.78
CA PHE A 211 -1.28 -19.71 -4.30
C PHE A 211 -1.56 -20.58 -5.53
N ASN A 212 -0.57 -20.82 -6.39
CA ASN A 212 -0.72 -21.71 -7.54
C ASN A 212 -1.09 -23.14 -7.14
N LYS A 213 -0.68 -23.62 -5.95
CA LYS A 213 -1.07 -24.93 -5.40
C LYS A 213 -2.48 -24.93 -4.80
N LEU A 214 -2.98 -23.78 -4.36
CA LEU A 214 -4.31 -23.60 -3.76
C LEU A 214 -5.38 -23.18 -4.77
N ARG A 215 -4.96 -22.83 -5.98
CA ARG A 215 -5.81 -22.30 -7.03
C ARG A 215 -6.87 -23.33 -7.42
N THR A 216 -8.09 -22.83 -7.61
CA THR A 216 -9.19 -23.58 -8.20
C THR A 216 -9.46 -23.07 -9.62
N GLU A 217 -10.09 -23.91 -10.44
CA GLU A 217 -10.49 -23.58 -11.82
C GLU A 217 -11.65 -22.58 -11.82
N THR A 218 -11.33 -21.31 -11.55
CA THR A 218 -12.29 -20.21 -11.46
C THR A 218 -11.80 -18.98 -12.21
N PHE A 219 -12.70 -18.37 -12.96
CA PHE A 219 -12.47 -17.05 -13.55
C PHE A 219 -12.61 -15.95 -12.50
N GLN A 220 -11.63 -15.05 -12.47
CA GLN A 220 -11.56 -13.93 -11.53
C GLN A 220 -10.94 -12.71 -12.22
N HIS A 221 -11.52 -11.54 -12.05
CA HIS A 221 -10.97 -10.29 -12.59
C HIS A 221 -11.40 -9.08 -11.77
N CYS A 222 -10.48 -8.15 -11.51
CA CYS A 222 -10.76 -6.86 -10.89
C CYS A 222 -10.76 -5.75 -11.94
N LEU A 223 -11.91 -5.13 -12.14
CA LEU A 223 -12.12 -4.02 -13.05
C LEU A 223 -11.73 -2.69 -12.39
N VAL A 224 -11.18 -1.79 -13.21
CA VAL A 224 -10.99 -0.39 -12.82
C VAL A 224 -12.23 0.40 -13.21
N GLY A 225 -12.85 1.08 -12.26
CA GLY A 225 -13.94 2.01 -12.53
C GLY A 225 -14.79 2.32 -11.31
N ASP A 226 -15.68 3.29 -11.49
CA ASP A 226 -16.64 3.71 -10.47
C ASP A 226 -17.78 2.69 -10.35
N SER A 227 -17.87 2.04 -9.19
CA SER A 227 -18.91 1.03 -8.91
C SER A 227 -20.34 1.57 -9.02
N ARG A 228 -20.55 2.89 -8.94
CA ARG A 228 -21.87 3.54 -9.07
C ARG A 228 -22.43 3.48 -10.50
N VAL A 229 -21.56 3.40 -11.51
CA VAL A 229 -21.98 3.55 -12.92
C VAL A 229 -21.34 2.55 -13.88
N ILE A 230 -20.32 1.79 -13.45
CA ILE A 230 -19.62 0.85 -14.32
C ILE A 230 -20.58 -0.17 -14.93
N ASP A 231 -20.45 -0.38 -16.25
CA ASP A 231 -21.03 -1.54 -16.90
C ASP A 231 -20.09 -2.74 -16.72
N ILE A 232 -20.46 -3.63 -15.79
CA ILE A 232 -19.64 -4.79 -15.43
C ILE A 232 -19.46 -5.73 -16.63
N VAL A 233 -20.53 -5.98 -17.38
CA VAL A 233 -20.53 -6.96 -18.47
C VAL A 233 -19.72 -6.43 -19.65
N GLY A 234 -20.00 -5.23 -20.14
CA GLY A 234 -19.25 -4.66 -21.27
C GLY A 234 -17.76 -4.48 -20.97
N LYS A 235 -17.39 -4.15 -19.71
CA LYS A 235 -15.98 -4.10 -19.31
C LYS A 235 -15.35 -5.49 -19.27
N LEU A 236 -16.05 -6.52 -18.78
CA LEU A 236 -15.55 -7.89 -18.76
C LEU A 236 -15.39 -8.48 -20.16
N GLU A 237 -16.25 -8.17 -21.13
CA GLU A 237 -16.13 -8.67 -22.51
C GLU A 237 -14.75 -8.37 -23.10
N SER A 238 -14.19 -7.19 -22.80
CA SER A 238 -12.85 -6.81 -23.28
C SER A 238 -11.67 -7.44 -22.50
N LYS A 239 -11.91 -8.02 -21.32
CA LYS A 239 -10.86 -8.46 -20.38
C LYS A 239 -10.89 -9.95 -20.06
N CYS A 240 -12.08 -10.52 -19.92
CA CYS A 240 -12.33 -11.91 -19.58
C CYS A 240 -13.72 -12.31 -20.13
N PRO A 241 -13.82 -12.62 -21.45
CA PRO A 241 -15.09 -12.96 -22.10
C PRO A 241 -15.84 -14.12 -21.43
N ASP A 242 -15.13 -15.14 -20.96
CA ASP A 242 -15.74 -16.28 -20.25
C ASP A 242 -16.44 -15.84 -18.96
N LEU A 243 -15.82 -14.92 -18.21
CA LEU A 243 -16.43 -14.36 -17.00
C LEU A 243 -17.61 -13.43 -17.34
N ALA A 244 -17.53 -12.68 -18.45
CA ALA A 244 -18.64 -11.87 -18.93
C ALA A 244 -19.86 -12.75 -19.26
N SER A 245 -19.64 -13.84 -20.00
CA SER A 245 -20.67 -14.82 -20.36
C SER A 245 -21.30 -15.46 -19.11
N LEU A 246 -20.48 -15.80 -18.10
CA LEU A 246 -20.99 -16.34 -16.83
C LEU A 246 -21.86 -15.32 -16.09
N VAL A 247 -21.45 -14.05 -16.02
CA VAL A 247 -22.24 -12.99 -15.37
C VAL A 247 -23.55 -12.74 -16.13
N GLN A 248 -23.53 -12.75 -17.46
CA GLN A 248 -24.75 -12.58 -18.27
C GLN A 248 -25.73 -13.75 -18.06
N ASN A 249 -25.25 -14.99 -18.14
CA ASN A 249 -26.09 -16.18 -18.16
C ASN A 249 -26.52 -16.67 -16.77
N LYS A 250 -25.62 -16.59 -15.78
CA LYS A 250 -25.86 -17.13 -14.43
C LYS A 250 -26.07 -16.06 -13.37
N LYS A 251 -25.80 -14.78 -13.70
CA LYS A 251 -25.79 -13.66 -12.75
C LYS A 251 -24.82 -13.93 -11.59
N ILE A 252 -24.79 -13.04 -10.60
CA ILE A 252 -23.87 -13.07 -9.45
C ILE A 252 -24.64 -13.48 -8.18
N ASP A 253 -24.11 -14.45 -7.43
CA ASP A 253 -24.75 -15.00 -6.22
C ASP A 253 -24.80 -14.01 -5.05
N GLY A 254 -23.93 -13.00 -5.04
CA GLY A 254 -23.82 -12.07 -3.93
C GLY A 254 -22.60 -11.16 -3.99
N ILE A 255 -22.51 -10.27 -3.01
CA ILE A 255 -21.41 -9.32 -2.82
C ILE A 255 -20.79 -9.61 -1.46
N PHE A 256 -19.46 -9.70 -1.40
CA PHE A 256 -18.72 -9.65 -0.15
C PHE A 256 -17.72 -8.50 -0.26
N SER A 257 -17.87 -7.47 0.56
CA SER A 257 -17.03 -6.28 0.46
C SER A 257 -16.80 -5.61 1.82
N SER A 258 -15.76 -4.80 1.89
CA SER A 258 -15.55 -3.83 2.96
C SER A 258 -15.51 -2.45 2.30
N PRO A 259 -16.64 -1.72 2.31
CA PRO A 259 -16.69 -0.38 1.71
C PRO A 259 -15.68 0.56 2.35
N PRO A 260 -15.27 1.63 1.65
CA PRO A 260 -14.44 2.68 2.25
C PRO A 260 -15.09 3.22 3.52
N TYR A 261 -14.30 3.63 4.52
CA TYR A 261 -14.83 4.22 5.74
C TYR A 261 -14.87 5.75 5.60
N VAL A 262 -16.04 6.34 5.91
CA VAL A 262 -16.31 7.77 5.68
C VAL A 262 -15.26 8.65 6.34
N GLY A 263 -14.57 9.43 5.50
CA GLY A 263 -13.57 10.40 5.94
C GLY A 263 -12.32 9.78 6.54
N LEU A 264 -11.99 8.51 6.25
CA LEU A 264 -10.85 7.83 6.88
C LEU A 264 -9.54 7.99 6.09
N ILE A 265 -9.56 7.70 4.80
CA ILE A 265 -8.38 7.77 3.93
C ILE A 265 -8.74 8.36 2.57
N ASN A 266 -7.71 8.89 1.90
CA ASN A 266 -7.73 9.16 0.47
C ASN A 266 -7.01 8.00 -0.22
N TYR A 267 -7.71 7.19 -1.01
CA TYR A 267 -7.14 5.95 -1.57
C TYR A 267 -6.03 6.25 -2.58
N HIS A 268 -6.24 7.23 -3.45
CA HIS A 268 -5.24 7.64 -4.45
C HIS A 268 -3.99 8.21 -3.76
N GLU A 269 -4.15 9.03 -2.72
CA GLU A 269 -3.02 9.57 -1.95
C GLU A 269 -2.21 8.50 -1.22
N GLN A 270 -2.87 7.47 -0.68
CA GLN A 270 -2.18 6.35 -0.02
C GLN A 270 -1.19 5.65 -0.96
N HIS A 271 -1.44 5.72 -2.27
CA HIS A 271 -0.64 5.10 -3.32
C HIS A 271 -0.01 6.09 -4.28
N ALA A 272 0.09 7.37 -3.92
CA ALA A 272 0.60 8.43 -4.80
C ALA A 272 1.97 8.09 -5.43
N TYR A 273 2.86 7.41 -4.71
CA TYR A 273 4.13 6.90 -5.24
C TYR A 273 3.96 5.99 -6.47
N ALA A 274 2.94 5.14 -6.50
CA ALA A 274 2.68 4.21 -7.59
C ALA A 274 2.01 4.92 -8.78
N TYR A 275 1.12 5.88 -8.50
CA TYR A 275 0.50 6.71 -9.55
C TYR A 275 1.55 7.55 -10.28
N ASP A 276 2.43 8.21 -9.53
CA ASP A 276 3.53 8.98 -10.08
C ASP A 276 4.54 8.09 -10.82
N LEU A 277 4.87 6.91 -10.27
CA LEU A 277 5.80 5.98 -10.92
C LEU A 277 5.27 5.40 -12.24
N PHE A 278 4.01 4.95 -12.26
CA PHE A 278 3.46 4.23 -13.41
C PHE A 278 2.63 5.12 -14.36
N GLY A 279 2.41 6.38 -14.01
CA GLY A 279 1.59 7.31 -14.79
C GLY A 279 0.12 6.89 -14.84
N PHE A 280 -0.43 6.36 -13.74
CA PHE A 280 -1.86 6.05 -13.68
C PHE A 280 -2.68 7.33 -13.58
N GLU A 281 -3.82 7.35 -14.26
CA GLU A 281 -4.83 8.39 -14.08
C GLU A 281 -5.44 8.29 -12.68
N ARG A 282 -5.64 9.44 -12.05
CA ARG A 282 -6.27 9.54 -10.74
C ARG A 282 -7.74 9.91 -10.87
N ASN A 283 -8.58 9.27 -10.06
CA ASN A 283 -10.02 9.47 -10.01
C ASN A 283 -10.47 9.87 -8.61
N ASP A 284 -9.73 10.79 -7.97
CA ASP A 284 -9.98 11.26 -6.60
C ASP A 284 -11.43 11.67 -6.34
N GLU A 285 -12.03 12.42 -7.27
CA GLU A 285 -13.41 12.91 -7.13
C GLU A 285 -14.47 11.80 -7.18
N SER A 286 -14.09 10.61 -7.67
CA SER A 286 -14.95 9.43 -7.68
C SER A 286 -14.78 8.55 -6.44
N GLU A 287 -13.90 8.90 -5.51
CA GLU A 287 -13.82 8.19 -4.22
C GLU A 287 -15.10 8.40 -3.39
N ILE A 288 -15.58 7.32 -2.77
CA ILE A 288 -16.72 7.36 -1.86
C ILE A 288 -16.20 7.54 -0.43
N GLY A 289 -16.59 8.65 0.20
CA GLY A 289 -16.19 9.00 1.57
C GLY A 289 -14.71 9.31 1.78
N PRO A 290 -14.03 10.09 0.90
CA PRO A 290 -12.61 10.38 1.06
C PRO A 290 -12.32 11.27 2.28
N LEU A 291 -11.11 11.14 2.84
CA LEU A 291 -10.63 11.92 3.99
C LEU A 291 -10.72 13.44 3.77
N TYR A 292 -10.44 13.94 2.56
CA TYR A 292 -10.47 15.39 2.29
C TYR A 292 -11.88 16.01 2.38
N LYS A 293 -12.95 15.20 2.27
CA LYS A 293 -14.34 15.64 2.50
C LYS A 293 -14.75 15.52 3.99
N GLY A 294 -13.90 14.95 4.84
CA GLY A 294 -14.13 14.76 6.26
C GLY A 294 -15.28 13.78 6.56
N ASN A 295 -15.85 13.89 7.75
CA ASN A 295 -16.94 13.03 8.25
C ASN A 295 -18.12 13.85 8.80
N GLY A 296 -18.30 15.08 8.33
CA GLY A 296 -19.44 15.94 8.66
C GLY A 296 -20.76 15.38 8.14
N ARG A 297 -21.87 16.08 8.39
CA ARG A 297 -23.21 15.66 7.94
C ARG A 297 -23.27 15.47 6.43
N GLU A 298 -22.81 16.46 5.67
CA GLU A 298 -22.79 16.41 4.19
C GLU A 298 -21.94 15.24 3.67
N ALA A 299 -20.77 15.02 4.26
CA ALA A 299 -19.89 13.89 3.90
C ALA A 299 -20.56 12.53 4.15
N ARG A 300 -21.31 12.40 5.26
CA ARG A 300 -22.07 11.18 5.57
C ARG A 300 -23.25 10.99 4.60
N GLU A 301 -23.98 12.05 4.28
CA GLU A 301 -25.09 12.00 3.33
C GLU A 301 -24.60 11.60 1.92
N SER A 302 -23.48 12.21 1.48
CA SER A 302 -22.80 11.84 0.23
C SER A 302 -22.29 10.40 0.24
N TYR A 303 -21.70 9.95 1.35
CA TYR A 303 -21.25 8.57 1.53
C TYR A 303 -22.41 7.57 1.42
N VAL A 304 -23.51 7.84 2.14
CA VAL A 304 -24.72 7.01 2.09
C VAL A 304 -25.22 6.90 0.65
N GLN A 305 -25.30 8.03 -0.06
CA GLN A 305 -25.72 8.03 -1.46
C GLN A 305 -24.77 7.21 -2.33
N GLY A 306 -23.45 7.45 -2.23
CA GLY A 306 -22.46 6.74 -3.04
C GLY A 306 -22.46 5.23 -2.85
N ILE A 307 -22.55 4.74 -1.61
CA ILE A 307 -22.64 3.29 -1.36
C ILE A 307 -23.98 2.72 -1.86
N SER A 308 -25.09 3.46 -1.67
CA SER A 308 -26.41 3.04 -2.16
C SER A 308 -26.41 2.91 -3.68
N ASP A 309 -25.87 3.90 -4.40
CA ASP A 309 -25.77 3.91 -5.86
C ASP A 309 -24.91 2.76 -6.37
N ALA A 310 -23.80 2.45 -5.69
CA ALA A 310 -22.96 1.30 -6.02
C ALA A 310 -23.71 -0.04 -5.87
N LEU A 311 -24.50 -0.19 -4.79
CA LEU A 311 -25.32 -1.39 -4.58
C LEU A 311 -26.44 -1.49 -5.62
N ILE A 312 -27.14 -0.39 -5.92
CA ILE A 312 -28.19 -0.33 -6.95
C ILE A 312 -27.62 -0.71 -8.32
N ASN A 313 -26.45 -0.17 -8.68
CA ASN A 313 -25.78 -0.49 -9.92
C ASN A 313 -25.42 -1.98 -10.00
N CYS A 314 -24.89 -2.55 -8.91
CA CYS A 314 -24.53 -3.96 -8.82
C CYS A 314 -25.76 -4.88 -8.84
N LYS A 315 -26.90 -4.47 -8.24
CA LYS A 315 -28.14 -5.25 -8.15
C LYS A 315 -28.61 -5.78 -9.52
N ARG A 316 -28.38 -5.02 -10.60
CA ARG A 316 -28.69 -5.39 -12.00
C ARG A 316 -28.02 -6.70 -12.47
N TYR A 317 -26.91 -7.07 -11.83
CA TYR A 317 -26.11 -8.24 -12.16
C TYR A 317 -26.27 -9.38 -11.15
N LEU A 318 -27.02 -9.18 -10.05
CA LEU A 318 -27.27 -10.20 -9.04
C LEU A 318 -28.40 -11.14 -9.46
N ARG A 319 -28.34 -12.40 -9.04
CA ARG A 319 -29.44 -13.37 -9.20
C ARG A 319 -30.50 -13.17 -8.11
N PRO A 320 -31.74 -13.64 -8.27
CA PRO A 320 -32.72 -13.67 -7.18
C PRO A 320 -32.17 -14.37 -5.92
N ASP A 321 -32.58 -13.91 -4.74
CA ASP A 321 -32.09 -14.42 -3.44
C ASP A 321 -30.55 -14.31 -3.24
N TYR A 322 -29.94 -13.28 -3.82
CA TYR A 322 -28.52 -12.98 -3.60
C TYR A 322 -28.18 -12.74 -2.12
N ASN A 323 -26.90 -12.76 -1.77
CA ASN A 323 -26.44 -12.39 -0.42
C ASN A 323 -25.45 -11.23 -0.50
N VAL A 324 -25.69 -10.15 0.23
CA VAL A 324 -24.72 -9.04 0.36
C VAL A 324 -24.15 -9.02 1.77
N PHE A 325 -22.83 -9.14 1.89
CA PHE A 325 -22.08 -9.02 3.13
C PHE A 325 -21.19 -7.79 3.08
N LEU A 326 -21.52 -6.77 3.88
CA LEU A 326 -20.70 -5.57 4.02
C LEU A 326 -20.04 -5.53 5.39
N VAL A 327 -18.72 -5.46 5.41
CA VAL A 327 -17.91 -5.34 6.64
C VAL A 327 -17.57 -3.88 6.86
N ALA A 328 -18.08 -3.30 7.96
CA ALA A 328 -17.88 -1.89 8.24
C ALA A 328 -17.84 -1.53 9.72
N ASN A 329 -17.13 -0.45 10.03
CA ASN A 329 -17.27 0.25 11.30
C ASN A 329 -18.41 1.28 11.20
N ASP A 330 -19.61 0.89 11.64
CA ASP A 330 -20.80 1.74 11.53
C ASP A 330 -21.00 2.63 12.76
N LYS A 331 -20.05 3.54 13.01
CA LYS A 331 -20.11 4.49 14.15
C LYS A 331 -21.34 5.40 14.10
N HIS A 332 -21.84 5.70 12.90
CA HIS A 332 -22.89 6.71 12.67
C HIS A 332 -24.26 6.11 12.32
N GLY A 333 -24.41 4.78 12.30
CA GLY A 333 -25.68 4.13 11.96
C GLY A 333 -26.10 4.35 10.51
N LEU A 334 -25.16 4.40 9.57
CA LEU A 334 -25.38 4.71 8.16
C LEU A 334 -25.91 3.51 7.37
N TYR A 335 -25.54 2.29 7.76
CA TYR A 335 -25.83 1.08 6.98
C TYR A 335 -27.31 0.71 6.88
N PRO A 336 -28.16 0.93 7.91
CA PRO A 336 -29.61 0.80 7.77
C PRO A 336 -30.18 1.68 6.65
N ILE A 337 -29.75 2.94 6.58
CA ILE A 337 -30.20 3.92 5.58
C ILE A 337 -29.69 3.53 4.18
N ILE A 338 -28.45 3.07 4.08
CA ILE A 338 -27.86 2.56 2.83
C ILE A 338 -28.66 1.38 2.29
N ALA A 339 -28.98 0.41 3.15
CA ALA A 339 -29.75 -0.77 2.74
C ALA A 339 -31.14 -0.37 2.23
N GLU A 340 -31.85 0.47 2.99
CA GLU A 340 -33.18 0.98 2.61
C GLU A 340 -33.15 1.69 1.25
N LYS A 341 -32.21 2.63 1.06
CA LYS A 341 -32.04 3.36 -0.20
C LYS A 341 -31.71 2.46 -1.39
N ALA A 342 -31.00 1.35 -1.15
CA ALA A 342 -30.67 0.38 -2.19
C ALA A 342 -31.82 -0.60 -2.50
N GLY A 343 -32.99 -0.47 -1.86
CA GLY A 343 -34.08 -1.42 -1.97
C GLY A 343 -33.71 -2.79 -1.39
N MET A 344 -33.00 -2.78 -0.27
CA MET A 344 -32.50 -3.95 0.43
C MET A 344 -32.79 -3.86 1.94
N LYS A 345 -32.70 -4.98 2.65
CA LYS A 345 -32.89 -5.05 4.12
C LYS A 345 -31.78 -5.82 4.81
N ILE A 346 -31.36 -5.33 5.98
CA ILE A 346 -30.41 -6.03 6.83
C ILE A 346 -31.16 -7.15 7.57
N VAL A 347 -30.83 -8.40 7.26
CA VAL A 347 -31.45 -9.58 7.89
C VAL A 347 -30.63 -10.12 9.06
N ASN A 348 -29.31 -9.91 9.09
CA ASN A 348 -28.46 -10.29 10.22
C ASN A 348 -27.31 -9.29 10.43
N ARG A 349 -26.78 -9.23 11.66
CA ARG A 349 -25.61 -8.44 12.04
C ARG A 349 -24.65 -9.29 12.86
N TYR A 350 -23.41 -9.40 12.43
CA TYR A 350 -22.36 -10.11 13.17
C TYR A 350 -21.29 -9.13 13.63
N ARG A 351 -20.96 -9.11 14.92
CA ARG A 351 -19.92 -8.22 15.47
C ARG A 351 -18.60 -8.96 15.58
N ARG A 352 -17.50 -8.31 15.20
CA ARG A 352 -16.14 -8.83 15.36
C ARG A 352 -15.17 -7.78 15.93
N PRO A 353 -14.26 -8.16 16.82
CA PRO A 353 -13.16 -7.28 17.21
C PRO A 353 -12.09 -7.20 16.11
N VAL A 354 -11.42 -6.06 16.00
CA VAL A 354 -10.24 -5.86 15.14
C VAL A 354 -9.01 -5.75 16.03
N LEU A 355 -8.22 -6.81 16.07
CA LEU A 355 -7.10 -6.95 17.00
C LEU A 355 -5.79 -6.31 16.49
N ASN A 356 -5.60 -6.25 15.16
CA ASN A 356 -4.37 -5.79 14.54
C ASN A 356 -4.63 -4.53 13.70
N ARG A 357 -4.22 -3.36 14.19
CA ARG A 357 -4.26 -2.08 13.47
C ARG A 357 -2.85 -1.53 13.26
N SER A 358 -2.62 -0.88 12.11
CA SER A 358 -1.35 -0.21 11.79
C SER A 358 -1.27 1.22 12.36
N GLU A 359 -2.39 1.76 12.81
CA GLU A 359 -2.52 3.09 13.40
C GLU A 359 -1.92 3.13 14.81
N LYS A 360 -1.52 4.33 15.27
CA LYS A 360 -0.97 4.54 16.61
C LYS A 360 -2.03 4.34 17.71
N ASP A 361 -3.30 4.54 17.40
CA ASP A 361 -4.41 4.31 18.33
C ASP A 361 -4.61 2.80 18.60
N LYS A 362 -4.54 2.42 19.87
CA LYS A 362 -4.77 1.05 20.37
C LYS A 362 -6.13 0.88 21.05
N GLY A 363 -7.02 1.87 20.95
CA GLY A 363 -8.39 1.76 21.43
C GLY A 363 -9.12 0.53 20.87
N ALA A 364 -10.14 0.07 21.59
CA ALA A 364 -10.98 -1.03 21.14
C ALA A 364 -11.68 -0.65 19.82
N TYR A 365 -11.42 -1.43 18.77
CA TYR A 365 -12.04 -1.25 17.46
C TYR A 365 -12.82 -2.50 17.08
N SER A 366 -14.03 -2.31 16.58
CA SER A 366 -14.90 -3.41 16.16
C SER A 366 -15.55 -3.10 14.82
N GLU A 367 -15.88 -4.14 14.09
CA GLU A 367 -16.61 -4.06 12.82
C GLU A 367 -17.90 -4.87 12.95
N ILE A 368 -18.88 -4.48 12.13
CA ILE A 368 -20.13 -5.20 11.95
C ILE A 368 -20.12 -5.76 10.53
N ILE A 369 -20.43 -7.05 10.40
CA ILE A 369 -20.75 -7.69 9.13
C ILE A 369 -22.27 -7.61 8.98
N PHE A 370 -22.72 -6.78 8.06
CA PHE A 370 -24.13 -6.65 7.70
C PHE A 370 -24.46 -7.70 6.65
N HIS A 371 -25.37 -8.62 6.97
CA HIS A 371 -25.97 -9.51 5.97
C HIS A 371 -27.24 -8.85 5.46
N ILE A 372 -27.20 -8.48 4.18
CA ILE A 372 -28.20 -7.71 3.48
C ILE A 372 -28.82 -8.61 2.39
N LYS A 373 -30.15 -8.57 2.30
CA LYS A 373 -30.98 -9.29 1.33
C LYS A 373 -31.83 -8.30 0.56
N ASP A 374 -32.42 -8.76 -0.54
CA ASP A 374 -33.45 -7.99 -1.22
C ASP A 374 -34.61 -7.67 -0.27
N SER A 375 -35.22 -6.50 -0.44
CA SER A 375 -36.38 -6.11 0.36
C SER A 375 -37.63 -6.85 -0.08
N GLU A 376 -37.74 -7.15 -1.38
CA GLU A 376 -38.84 -7.87 -2.02
C GLU A 376 -38.78 -9.39 -1.78
#